data_AF-A0A2A6M972-F1
#
_entry.id   AF-A0A2A6M972-F1
#
_cell.length_a   1.000
_cell.length_b   1.000
_cell.length_c   1.000
_cell.angle_alpha   90.00
_cell.angle_beta   90.00
_cell.angle_gamma   90.00
#
_symmetry.space_group_name_H-M   'P 1'
#
loop_
_entity.id
_entity.type
_entity.pdbx_description
1 polymer ?
#
loop_
_entity_poly.entity_id
_entity_poly.type
_entity_poly.pdbx_seq_one_letter_code
_entity_poly.pdbx_strand_id
1 'polypeptide(L)'
;MVVQIPANAELDYTGHSWTCNRGFRQQAQECVPVQVPENAVLDYTGHSWTCSRGFFQQGQACVAVSLPENAELDFTGHSWKCSYGFQRRGDACERFSVPENAQIDFTGNNFACVQNYKRVGQKCEPMTQAEIEYQNYLIMLAMQCGGTKSVEVDGTCGSDSVSGEIDVCQGSKEASGELEFDNGLTTKFEGNWTSADEFEGTDGFGNSCDLEVD
;
A
#
# COMPACT_ATOMS: atom_id res chain seq x y z
N MET A 1 25.61 -29.96 -24.79
CA MET A 1 24.42 -30.67 -24.29
C MET A 1 23.22 -30.07 -25.02
N VAL A 2 22.37 -30.88 -25.64
CA VAL A 2 21.19 -30.36 -26.37
C VAL A 2 20.04 -30.26 -25.39
N VAL A 3 19.53 -29.06 -25.16
CA VAL A 3 18.32 -28.85 -24.35
C VAL A 3 17.14 -29.44 -25.11
N GLN A 4 16.50 -30.46 -24.54
CA GLN A 4 15.26 -31.01 -25.09
C GLN A 4 14.11 -30.10 -24.65
N ILE A 5 13.46 -29.43 -25.61
CA ILE A 5 12.34 -28.53 -25.34
C ILE A 5 11.03 -29.34 -25.50
N PRO A 6 10.24 -29.51 -24.44
CA PRO A 6 8.97 -30.21 -24.52
C PRO A 6 7.91 -29.39 -25.28
N ALA A 7 6.77 -30.00 -25.61
CA ALA A 7 5.65 -29.27 -26.22
C ALA A 7 5.14 -28.14 -25.30
N ASN A 8 4.73 -27.03 -25.90
CA ASN A 8 4.26 -25.83 -25.19
C ASN A 8 5.32 -25.19 -24.27
N ALA A 9 6.59 -25.32 -24.62
CA ALA A 9 7.72 -24.66 -23.97
C ALA A 9 8.56 -23.90 -24.99
N GLU A 10 9.28 -22.89 -24.51
CA GLU A 10 10.27 -22.13 -25.24
C GLU A 10 11.61 -22.12 -24.48
N LEU A 11 12.70 -21.86 -25.19
CA LEU A 11 14.02 -21.75 -24.59
C LEU A 11 14.04 -20.55 -23.62
N ASP A 12 14.62 -20.71 -22.45
CA ASP A 12 14.74 -19.61 -21.50
C ASP A 12 15.78 -18.56 -21.97
N TYR A 13 15.81 -17.40 -21.31
CA TYR A 13 16.72 -16.32 -21.68
C TYR A 13 18.20 -16.68 -21.56
N THR A 14 18.55 -17.70 -20.76
CA THR A 14 19.93 -18.19 -20.60
C THR A 14 20.36 -19.10 -21.75
N GLY A 15 19.41 -19.64 -22.51
CA GLY A 15 19.65 -20.61 -23.57
C GLY A 15 20.11 -21.98 -23.07
N HIS A 16 20.01 -22.23 -21.77
CA HIS A 16 20.46 -23.46 -21.12
C HIS A 16 19.31 -24.25 -20.48
N SER A 17 18.11 -23.67 -20.42
CA SER A 17 16.88 -24.30 -19.93
C SER A 17 15.70 -23.98 -20.84
N TRP A 18 14.50 -24.34 -20.40
CA TRP A 18 13.24 -24.00 -21.05
C TRP A 18 12.25 -23.48 -20.01
N THR A 19 11.32 -22.66 -20.48
CA THR A 19 10.14 -22.20 -19.72
C THR A 19 8.87 -22.59 -20.48
N CYS A 20 7.77 -22.77 -19.77
CA CYS A 20 6.50 -23.03 -20.42
C CYS A 20 6.00 -21.78 -21.16
N ASN A 21 5.28 -21.99 -22.26
CA ASN A 21 4.56 -20.92 -22.92
C ASN A 21 3.45 -20.39 -22.00
N ARG A 22 3.09 -19.12 -22.13
CA ARG A 22 1.95 -18.53 -21.41
C ARG A 22 0.68 -19.38 -21.59
N GLY A 23 -0.02 -19.64 -20.48
CA GLY A 23 -1.17 -20.56 -20.42
C GLY A 23 -0.80 -22.00 -20.09
N PHE A 24 0.50 -22.30 -19.91
CA PHE A 24 1.01 -23.58 -19.48
C PHE A 24 1.87 -23.41 -18.22
N ARG A 25 1.89 -24.44 -17.39
CA ARG A 25 2.72 -24.51 -16.19
C ARG A 25 3.60 -25.75 -16.21
N GLN A 26 4.75 -25.65 -15.56
CA GLN A 26 5.68 -26.76 -15.49
C GLN A 26 5.14 -27.84 -14.55
N GLN A 27 5.02 -29.06 -15.05
CA GLN A 27 4.73 -30.25 -14.27
C GLN A 27 5.73 -31.34 -14.65
N ALA A 28 6.68 -31.61 -13.74
CA ALA A 28 7.84 -32.47 -14.03
C ALA A 28 8.62 -31.98 -15.27
N GLN A 29 8.78 -32.80 -16.30
CA GLN A 29 9.50 -32.47 -17.53
C GLN A 29 8.57 -32.03 -18.67
N GLU A 30 7.34 -31.62 -18.35
CA GLU A 30 6.34 -31.24 -19.35
C GLU A 30 5.67 -29.91 -18.98
N CYS A 31 5.10 -29.26 -19.99
CA CYS A 31 4.26 -28.08 -19.84
C CYS A 31 2.79 -28.49 -20.02
N VAL A 32 2.05 -28.44 -18.92
CA VAL A 32 0.63 -28.79 -18.89
C VAL A 32 -0.22 -27.52 -18.93
N PRO A 33 -1.40 -27.54 -19.60
CA PRO A 33 -2.28 -26.37 -19.62
C PRO A 33 -2.69 -25.95 -18.21
N VAL A 34 -2.66 -24.64 -17.95
CA VAL A 34 -3.23 -24.05 -16.75
C VAL A 34 -4.75 -24.21 -16.83
N GLN A 35 -5.32 -24.89 -15.83
CA GLN A 35 -6.77 -25.01 -15.71
C GLN A 35 -7.31 -23.70 -15.13
N VAL A 36 -7.85 -22.84 -15.99
CA VAL A 36 -8.46 -21.58 -15.60
C VAL A 36 -9.95 -21.83 -15.32
N PRO A 37 -10.42 -21.72 -14.06
CA PRO A 37 -11.83 -21.92 -13.74
C PRO A 37 -12.70 -20.78 -14.28
N GLU A 38 -14.03 -20.94 -14.20
CA GLU A 38 -14.96 -19.87 -14.55
C GLU A 38 -14.69 -18.62 -13.68
N ASN A 39 -14.81 -17.43 -14.27
CA ASN A 39 -14.54 -16.14 -13.62
C ASN A 39 -13.08 -15.95 -13.14
N ALA A 40 -12.12 -16.65 -13.76
CA ALA A 40 -10.69 -16.44 -13.58
C ALA A 40 -10.01 -16.00 -14.89
N VAL A 41 -8.83 -15.40 -14.75
CA VAL A 41 -7.92 -15.06 -15.83
C VAL A 41 -6.53 -15.59 -15.51
N LEU A 42 -5.68 -15.77 -16.53
CA LEU A 42 -4.27 -16.03 -16.27
C LEU A 42 -3.67 -14.86 -15.49
N ASP A 43 -2.82 -15.17 -14.53
CA ASP A 43 -2.07 -14.15 -13.79
C ASP A 43 -1.06 -13.44 -14.70
N TYR A 44 -0.35 -12.47 -14.13
CA TYR A 44 0.68 -11.73 -14.86
C TYR A 44 1.79 -12.64 -15.38
N THR A 45 2.17 -13.69 -14.62
CA THR A 45 3.18 -14.66 -15.04
C THR A 45 2.73 -15.53 -16.20
N GLY A 46 1.42 -15.78 -16.31
CA GLY A 46 0.86 -16.64 -17.32
C GLY A 46 0.98 -18.14 -16.99
N HIS A 47 1.52 -18.49 -15.84
CA HIS A 47 1.71 -19.88 -15.38
C HIS A 47 0.75 -20.26 -14.25
N SER A 48 -0.07 -19.31 -13.79
CA SER A 48 -1.14 -19.52 -12.83
C SER A 48 -2.40 -18.77 -13.28
N TRP A 49 -3.40 -18.75 -12.43
CA TRP A 49 -4.61 -17.95 -12.61
C TRP A 49 -4.90 -17.13 -11.37
N THR A 50 -5.62 -16.03 -11.58
CA THR A 50 -6.22 -15.21 -10.53
C THR A 50 -7.70 -15.00 -10.86
N CYS A 51 -8.51 -14.71 -9.85
CA CYS A 51 -9.91 -14.41 -10.09
C CYS A 51 -10.05 -13.10 -10.88
N SER A 52 -11.08 -13.03 -11.72
CA SER A 52 -11.47 -11.78 -12.36
C SER A 52 -11.93 -10.79 -11.30
N ARG A 53 -11.80 -9.49 -11.59
CA ARG A 53 -12.35 -8.43 -10.74
C ARG A 53 -13.84 -8.67 -10.48
N GLY A 54 -14.25 -8.59 -9.21
CA GLY A 54 -15.59 -8.94 -8.73
C GLY A 54 -15.72 -10.37 -8.22
N PHE A 55 -14.64 -11.16 -8.24
CA PHE A 55 -14.60 -12.52 -7.72
C PHE A 55 -13.40 -12.70 -6.79
N PHE A 56 -13.53 -13.57 -5.81
CA PHE A 56 -12.45 -13.95 -4.90
C PHE A 56 -12.22 -15.46 -4.93
N GLN A 57 -11.00 -15.87 -4.59
CA GLN A 57 -10.62 -17.27 -4.65
C GLN A 57 -11.19 -18.06 -3.48
N GLN A 58 -11.94 -19.11 -3.78
CA GLN A 58 -12.39 -20.10 -2.81
C GLN A 58 -12.01 -21.50 -3.31
N GLY A 59 -10.87 -22.00 -2.81
CA GLY A 59 -10.29 -23.25 -3.29
C GLY A 59 -9.81 -23.15 -4.74
N GLN A 60 -10.37 -23.99 -5.61
CA GLN A 60 -10.07 -24.04 -7.05
C GLN A 60 -11.13 -23.34 -7.91
N ALA A 61 -11.92 -22.45 -7.30
CA ALA A 61 -12.97 -21.70 -7.98
C ALA A 61 -12.91 -20.22 -7.61
N CYS A 62 -13.49 -19.40 -8.48
CA CYS A 62 -13.71 -17.98 -8.26
C CYS A 62 -15.19 -17.74 -7.93
N VAL A 63 -15.44 -17.24 -6.73
CA VAL A 63 -16.79 -16.97 -6.22
C VAL A 63 -17.05 -15.48 -6.27
N ALA A 64 -18.25 -15.09 -6.70
CA ALA A 64 -18.62 -13.68 -6.83
C ALA A 64 -18.57 -12.99 -5.46
N VAL A 65 -18.01 -11.78 -5.43
CA VAL A 65 -18.06 -10.90 -4.26
C VAL A 65 -19.51 -10.45 -4.06
N SER A 66 -20.10 -10.81 -2.92
CA SER A 66 -21.43 -10.34 -2.54
C SER A 66 -21.36 -8.89 -2.07
N LEU A 67 -21.86 -7.96 -2.89
CA LEU A 67 -21.92 -6.55 -2.55
C LEU A 67 -23.24 -6.24 -1.80
N PRO A 68 -23.17 -5.80 -0.52
CA PRO A 68 -24.34 -5.25 0.14
C PRO A 68 -24.75 -3.90 -0.50
N GLU A 69 -25.95 -3.42 -0.17
CA GLU A 69 -26.40 -2.10 -0.60
C GLU A 69 -25.41 -1.02 -0.12
N ASN A 70 -25.10 -0.04 -0.98
CA ASN A 70 -24.13 1.03 -0.71
C ASN A 70 -22.68 0.56 -0.50
N ALA A 71 -22.30 -0.56 -1.12
CA ALA A 71 -20.91 -1.00 -1.23
C ALA A 71 -20.41 -0.98 -2.68
N GLU A 72 -19.10 -0.85 -2.82
CA GLU A 72 -18.37 -0.96 -4.07
C GLU A 72 -17.19 -1.92 -3.91
N LEU A 73 -16.69 -2.46 -5.02
CA LEU A 73 -15.46 -3.25 -4.99
C LEU A 73 -14.30 -2.36 -4.51
N ASP A 74 -13.44 -2.93 -3.67
CA ASP A 74 -12.23 -2.24 -3.24
C ASP A 74 -11.21 -2.10 -4.39
N PHE A 75 -10.05 -1.53 -4.09
CA PHE A 75 -8.99 -1.37 -5.10
C PHE A 75 -8.54 -2.73 -5.67
N THR A 76 -8.40 -3.74 -4.80
CA THR A 76 -8.00 -5.10 -5.22
C THR A 76 -9.02 -5.73 -6.17
N GLY A 77 -10.30 -5.39 -6.03
CA GLY A 77 -11.37 -5.96 -6.83
C GLY A 77 -11.81 -7.35 -6.36
N HIS A 78 -11.23 -7.85 -5.27
CA HIS A 78 -11.54 -9.17 -4.68
C HIS A 78 -12.25 -9.05 -3.34
N SER A 79 -12.48 -7.83 -2.86
CA SER A 79 -13.29 -7.54 -1.68
C SER A 79 -14.16 -6.32 -1.96
N TRP A 80 -14.84 -5.83 -0.92
CA TRP A 80 -15.69 -4.66 -1.00
C TRP A 80 -15.41 -3.69 0.13
N LYS A 81 -15.71 -2.43 -0.14
CA LYS A 81 -15.73 -1.33 0.83
C LYS A 81 -17.05 -0.57 0.71
N CYS A 82 -17.41 0.17 1.74
CA CYS A 82 -18.61 1.01 1.67
C CYS A 82 -18.40 2.17 0.69
N SER A 83 -19.46 2.54 -0.02
CA SER A 83 -19.49 3.74 -0.83
C SER A 83 -19.37 4.99 0.06
N TYR A 84 -18.94 6.10 -0.54
CA TYR A 84 -18.79 7.37 0.16
C TYR A 84 -20.05 7.78 0.95
N GLY A 85 -19.88 8.15 2.21
CA GLY A 85 -20.97 8.50 3.14
C GLY A 85 -21.60 7.31 3.89
N PHE A 86 -21.08 6.10 3.70
CA PHE A 86 -21.50 4.90 4.41
C PHE A 86 -20.35 4.30 5.20
N GLN A 87 -20.64 3.73 6.37
CA GLN A 87 -19.66 3.03 7.20
C GLN A 87 -20.03 1.55 7.30
N ARG A 88 -19.02 0.70 7.49
CA ARG A 88 -19.23 -0.75 7.62
C ARG A 88 -19.83 -1.07 8.99
N ARG A 89 -20.95 -1.80 9.00
CA ARG A 89 -21.55 -2.38 10.22
C ARG A 89 -21.85 -3.85 9.97
N GLY A 90 -20.94 -4.72 10.44
CA GLY A 90 -20.95 -6.14 10.09
C GLY A 90 -20.78 -6.33 8.57
N ASP A 91 -21.76 -6.99 7.96
CA ASP A 91 -21.81 -7.29 6.52
C ASP A 91 -22.68 -6.32 5.71
N ALA A 92 -22.97 -5.14 6.27
CA ALA A 92 -23.74 -4.09 5.61
C ALA A 92 -23.02 -2.74 5.65
N CYS A 93 -23.43 -1.86 4.73
CA CYS A 93 -23.03 -0.46 4.71
C CYS A 93 -24.20 0.41 5.20
N GLU A 94 -24.01 1.05 6.33
CA GLU A 94 -25.00 1.93 6.93
C GLU A 94 -24.58 3.38 6.79
N ARG A 95 -25.53 4.25 6.46
CA ARG A 95 -25.28 5.68 6.44
C ARG A 95 -24.97 6.13 7.87
N PHE A 96 -23.82 6.76 8.07
CA PHE A 96 -23.46 7.28 9.39
C PHE A 96 -23.88 8.73 9.53
N SER A 97 -24.20 9.14 10.76
CA SER A 97 -24.45 10.55 11.06
C SER A 97 -23.11 11.26 11.18
N VAL A 98 -22.94 12.33 10.40
CA VAL A 98 -21.86 13.30 10.64
C VAL A 98 -22.31 14.20 11.80
N PRO A 99 -21.63 14.16 12.96
CA PRO A 99 -22.02 15.00 14.09
C PRO A 99 -21.76 16.48 13.80
N GLU A 100 -22.29 17.37 14.65
CA GLU A 100 -21.95 18.80 14.58
C GLU A 100 -20.44 19.00 14.70
N ASN A 101 -19.90 19.99 13.98
CA ASN A 101 -18.47 20.29 13.91
C ASN A 101 -17.62 19.13 13.35
N ALA A 102 -18.20 18.35 12.44
CA ALA A 102 -17.51 17.30 11.71
C ALA A 102 -17.81 17.37 10.21
N GLN A 103 -16.95 16.72 9.44
CA GLN A 103 -17.12 16.45 8.02
C GLN A 103 -16.75 14.99 7.74
N ILE A 104 -17.21 14.45 6.61
CA ILE A 104 -16.73 13.14 6.14
C ILE A 104 -15.22 13.26 5.89
N ASP A 105 -14.45 12.30 6.39
CA ASP A 105 -13.00 12.30 6.24
C ASP A 105 -12.57 11.89 4.81
N PHE A 106 -11.26 11.88 4.56
CA PHE A 106 -10.72 11.55 3.24
C PHE A 106 -10.97 10.10 2.81
N THR A 107 -11.21 9.18 3.76
CA THR A 107 -11.56 7.79 3.44
C THR A 107 -12.96 7.69 2.87
N GLY A 108 -13.83 8.66 3.18
CA GLY A 108 -15.22 8.68 2.76
C GLY A 108 -16.16 7.82 3.60
N ASN A 109 -15.63 7.03 4.55
CA ASN A 109 -16.41 6.06 5.33
C ASN A 109 -16.41 6.32 6.85
N ASN A 110 -15.90 7.48 7.27
CA ASN A 110 -15.88 7.94 8.67
C ASN A 110 -15.93 9.49 8.69
N PHE A 111 -15.94 10.10 9.87
CA PHE A 111 -15.86 11.55 10.01
C PHE A 111 -14.56 12.01 10.68
N ALA A 112 -14.13 13.20 10.30
CA ALA A 112 -13.12 13.99 10.98
C ALA A 112 -13.74 15.26 11.55
N CYS A 113 -13.28 15.68 12.72
CA CYS A 113 -13.69 16.96 13.29
C CYS A 113 -13.11 18.12 12.48
N VAL A 114 -13.87 19.21 12.37
CA VAL A 114 -13.37 20.44 11.73
C VAL A 114 -12.32 21.13 12.61
N GLN A 115 -11.65 22.14 12.07
CA GLN A 115 -10.62 22.88 12.79
C GLN A 115 -11.13 23.38 14.16
N ASN A 116 -10.28 23.31 15.18
CA ASN A 116 -10.53 23.63 16.59
C ASN A 116 -11.47 22.65 17.33
N TYR A 117 -11.82 21.51 16.75
CA TYR A 117 -12.60 20.47 17.41
C TYR A 117 -11.85 19.14 17.43
N LYS A 118 -11.96 18.42 18.55
CA LYS A 118 -11.36 17.09 18.73
C LYS A 118 -12.43 16.01 18.86
N ARG A 119 -12.10 14.81 18.39
CA ARG A 119 -13.00 13.65 18.48
C ARG A 119 -13.05 13.14 19.91
N VAL A 120 -14.22 13.16 20.51
CA VAL A 120 -14.52 12.56 21.82
C VAL A 120 -15.66 11.56 21.61
N GLY A 121 -15.30 10.28 21.48
CA GLY A 121 -16.24 9.23 21.09
C GLY A 121 -16.80 9.46 19.68
N GLN A 122 -18.13 9.63 19.59
CA GLN A 122 -18.86 9.87 18.34
C GLN A 122 -19.27 11.34 18.15
N LYS A 123 -18.57 12.26 18.80
CA LYS A 123 -18.82 13.70 18.71
C LYS A 123 -17.52 14.47 18.54
N CYS A 124 -17.67 15.71 18.11
CA CYS A 124 -16.60 16.68 18.05
C CYS A 124 -16.83 17.73 19.14
N GLU A 125 -15.88 17.84 20.06
CA GLU A 125 -15.92 18.79 21.17
C GLU A 125 -14.89 19.89 20.94
N PRO A 126 -15.16 21.14 21.38
CA PRO A 126 -14.20 22.23 21.26
C PRO A 126 -12.87 21.86 21.91
N MET A 127 -11.79 22.16 21.22
CA MET A 127 -10.44 22.07 21.76
C MET A 127 -10.20 23.15 22.81
N THR A 128 -9.31 22.86 23.76
CA THR A 128 -8.74 23.87 24.65
C THR A 128 -7.83 24.82 23.88
N GLN A 129 -7.53 25.98 24.46
CA GLN A 129 -6.63 26.96 23.84
C GLN A 129 -5.25 26.36 23.51
N ALA A 130 -4.69 25.55 24.42
CA ALA A 130 -3.42 24.88 24.19
C ALA A 130 -3.48 23.85 23.05
N GLU A 131 -4.60 23.12 22.92
CA GLU A 131 -4.82 22.18 21.81
C GLU A 131 -4.96 22.91 20.46
N ILE A 132 -5.62 24.08 20.45
CA ILE A 132 -5.74 24.93 19.25
C ILE A 132 -4.38 25.49 18.84
N GLU A 133 -3.58 25.97 19.79
CA GLU A 133 -2.22 26.46 19.52
C GLU A 133 -1.34 25.36 18.93
N TYR A 134 -1.43 24.15 19.48
CA TYR A 134 -0.73 22.99 18.95
C TYR A 134 -1.23 22.60 17.55
N GLN A 135 -2.55 22.58 17.31
CA GLN A 135 -3.11 22.32 15.99
C GLN A 135 -2.63 23.35 14.95
N ASN A 136 -2.64 24.65 15.30
CA ASN A 136 -2.17 25.70 14.41
C ASN A 136 -0.67 25.60 14.14
N TYR A 137 0.13 25.20 15.13
CA TYR A 137 1.55 24.91 14.94
C TYR A 137 1.77 23.77 13.93
N LEU A 138 1.03 22.66 14.07
CA LEU A 138 1.09 21.55 13.11
C LEU A 138 0.65 21.96 11.70
N ILE A 139 -0.42 22.76 11.59
CA ILE A 139 -0.87 23.29 10.29
C ILE A 139 0.21 24.17 9.67
N MET A 140 0.89 25.01 10.46
CA MET A 140 1.99 25.84 9.97
C MET A 140 3.17 25.00 9.48
N LEU A 141 3.56 23.95 10.22
CA LEU A 141 4.61 23.01 9.78
C LEU A 141 4.23 22.35 8.45
N ALA A 142 2.99 21.87 8.33
CA ALA A 142 2.50 21.25 7.09
C ALA A 142 2.42 22.25 5.93
N MET A 143 2.09 23.53 6.18
CA MET A 143 2.10 24.56 5.14
C MET A 143 3.53 24.92 4.68
N GLN A 144 4.49 24.95 5.62
CA GLN A 144 5.91 25.17 5.29
C GLN A 144 6.47 24.06 4.41
N CYS A 145 5.97 22.84 4.61
CA CYS A 145 6.28 21.68 3.77
C CYS A 145 5.83 21.88 2.31
N GLY A 146 4.86 22.75 2.01
CA GLY A 146 4.41 23.04 0.62
C GLY A 146 3.77 21.87 -0.13
N GLY A 147 3.65 20.71 0.52
CA GLY A 147 3.27 19.42 -0.04
C GLY A 147 4.26 18.35 0.40
N THR A 148 3.74 17.15 0.65
CA THR A 148 4.57 15.98 0.95
C THR A 148 4.64 15.10 -0.29
N LYS A 149 5.83 14.62 -0.63
CA LYS A 149 6.04 13.59 -1.66
C LYS A 149 6.66 12.39 -0.97
N SER A 150 6.05 11.23 -1.13
CA SER A 150 6.64 9.99 -0.65
C SER A 150 7.58 9.43 -1.71
N VAL A 151 8.74 8.96 -1.28
CA VAL A 151 9.84 8.51 -2.14
C VAL A 151 10.36 7.18 -1.60
N GLU A 152 10.50 6.19 -2.48
CA GLU A 152 11.16 4.92 -2.15
C GLU A 152 12.67 5.17 -2.05
N VAL A 153 13.27 4.63 -0.99
CA VAL A 153 14.68 4.79 -0.69
C VAL A 153 15.27 3.48 -0.18
N ASP A 154 16.54 3.27 -0.48
CA ASP A 154 17.37 2.22 0.07
C ASP A 154 18.69 2.80 0.60
N GLY A 155 19.39 2.04 1.45
CA GLY A 155 20.68 2.47 1.96
C GLY A 155 21.08 1.76 3.23
N THR A 156 21.76 2.49 4.12
CA THR A 156 22.29 1.93 5.37
C THR A 156 22.00 2.82 6.56
N CYS A 157 21.61 2.20 7.68
CA CYS A 157 21.61 2.81 9.00
C CYS A 157 22.64 2.08 9.88
N GLY A 158 23.71 2.77 10.27
CA GLY A 158 24.84 2.16 10.98
C GLY A 158 25.60 1.17 10.11
N SER A 159 25.44 -0.14 10.37
CA SER A 159 26.02 -1.21 9.56
C SER A 159 24.99 -2.10 8.87
N ASP A 160 23.70 -1.79 9.04
CA ASP A 160 22.60 -2.61 8.57
C ASP A 160 21.93 -1.95 7.37
N SER A 161 21.58 -2.78 6.38
CA SER A 161 20.85 -2.35 5.18
C SER A 161 19.39 -2.11 5.51
N VAL A 162 18.83 -1.05 4.92
CA VAL A 162 17.45 -0.61 5.11
C VAL A 162 16.83 -0.20 3.77
N SER A 163 15.53 -0.37 3.65
CA SER A 163 14.74 0.14 2.51
C SER A 163 13.35 0.55 2.98
N GLY A 164 12.68 1.45 2.27
CA GLY A 164 11.33 1.84 2.63
C GLY A 164 10.86 3.08 1.89
N GLU A 165 9.77 3.66 2.39
CA GLU A 165 9.17 4.87 1.83
C GLU A 165 9.31 6.01 2.85
N ILE A 166 9.93 7.11 2.43
CA ILE A 166 10.06 8.32 3.25
C ILE A 166 9.22 9.46 2.68
N ASP A 167 8.58 10.19 3.58
CA ASP A 167 7.83 11.38 3.29
C ASP A 167 8.76 12.60 3.27
N VAL A 168 8.82 13.23 2.11
CA VAL A 168 9.64 14.40 1.84
C VAL A 168 8.78 15.64 1.80
N CYS A 169 9.22 16.69 2.51
CA CYS A 169 8.65 18.01 2.34
C CYS A 169 9.18 18.73 1.11
N GLN A 170 8.29 19.25 0.26
CA GLN A 170 8.67 19.97 -0.97
C GLN A 170 9.25 21.37 -0.69
N GLY A 171 8.85 21.99 0.43
CA GLY A 171 9.26 23.32 0.86
C GLY A 171 10.33 23.34 1.96
N SER A 172 10.77 22.18 2.42
CA SER A 172 11.89 22.03 3.36
C SER A 172 12.88 20.97 2.86
N LYS A 173 14.02 20.80 3.54
CA LYS A 173 14.92 19.68 3.26
C LYS A 173 14.58 18.46 4.10
N GLU A 174 13.58 18.53 4.97
CA GLU A 174 13.30 17.49 5.94
C GLU A 174 12.63 16.31 5.26
N ALA A 175 13.02 15.11 5.70
CA ALA A 175 12.42 13.86 5.30
C ALA A 175 12.27 12.94 6.51
N SER A 176 11.17 12.19 6.54
CA SER A 176 10.91 11.23 7.61
C SER A 176 10.08 10.08 7.11
N GLY A 177 10.26 8.89 7.66
CA GLY A 177 9.46 7.73 7.27
C GLY A 177 9.72 6.50 8.14
N GLU A 178 9.18 5.38 7.71
CA GLU A 178 9.49 4.06 8.27
C GLU A 178 10.31 3.26 7.27
N LEU A 179 11.43 2.72 7.74
CA LEU A 179 12.33 1.86 6.98
C LEU A 179 12.26 0.44 7.53
N GLU A 180 12.45 -0.54 6.67
CA GLU A 180 12.51 -1.97 6.98
C GLU A 180 13.92 -2.49 6.79
N PHE A 181 14.41 -3.25 7.77
CA PHE A 181 15.66 -4.01 7.67
C PHE A 181 15.43 -5.34 6.96
N ASP A 182 16.50 -5.96 6.43
CA ASP A 182 16.44 -7.28 5.77
C ASP A 182 15.79 -8.40 6.62
N ASN A 183 15.77 -8.24 7.95
CA ASN A 183 15.16 -9.20 8.87
C ASN A 183 13.66 -8.97 9.12
N GLY A 184 13.05 -7.99 8.44
CA GLY A 184 11.63 -7.63 8.53
C GLY A 184 11.27 -6.77 9.74
N LEU A 185 12.24 -6.27 10.50
CA LEU A 185 12.01 -5.27 11.54
C LEU A 185 11.95 -3.88 10.92
N THR A 186 11.18 -2.97 11.53
CA THR A 186 11.07 -1.58 11.08
C THR A 186 11.71 -0.60 12.06
N THR A 187 12.19 0.52 11.53
CA THR A 187 12.70 1.65 12.29
C THR A 187 12.19 2.96 11.70
N LYS A 188 12.16 4.02 12.51
CA LYS A 188 11.86 5.36 12.04
C LYS A 188 13.12 6.01 11.49
N PHE A 189 12.98 6.79 10.43
CA PHE A 189 14.02 7.65 9.92
C PHE A 189 13.60 9.12 10.07
N GLU A 190 14.53 9.95 10.52
CA GLU A 190 14.42 11.40 10.52
C GLU A 190 15.72 11.99 9.95
N GLY A 191 15.62 12.76 8.87
CA GLY A 191 16.79 13.24 8.15
C GLY A 191 16.50 14.41 7.22
N ASN A 192 17.48 14.72 6.37
CA ASN A 192 17.37 15.77 5.38
C ASN A 192 17.97 15.37 4.03
N TRP A 193 17.46 15.96 2.96
CA TRP A 193 18.12 15.92 1.65
C TRP A 193 19.49 16.60 1.72
N THR A 194 20.52 15.84 1.38
CA THR A 194 21.88 16.37 1.19
C THR A 194 22.14 16.67 -0.27
N SER A 195 21.57 15.87 -1.19
CA SER A 195 21.68 16.05 -2.64
C SER A 195 20.32 15.85 -3.35
N ALA A 196 20.31 15.55 -4.66
CA ALA A 196 19.09 15.44 -5.46
C ALA A 196 18.37 14.08 -5.31
N ASP A 197 19.10 13.09 -4.80
CA ASP A 197 18.75 11.68 -4.67
C ASP A 197 19.28 11.08 -3.35
N GLU A 198 19.90 11.87 -2.47
CA GLU A 198 20.55 11.40 -1.25
C GLU A 198 19.98 12.07 0.01
N PHE A 199 19.87 11.28 1.08
CA PHE A 199 19.40 11.68 2.39
C PHE A 199 20.37 11.23 3.47
N GLU A 200 20.64 12.13 4.41
CA GLU A 200 21.36 11.81 5.64
C GLU A 200 20.45 12.06 6.85
N GLY A 201 20.51 11.18 7.84
CA GLY A 201 19.67 11.30 9.03
C GLY A 201 20.02 10.32 10.12
N THR A 202 19.05 10.04 10.99
CA THR A 202 19.19 9.04 12.05
C THR A 202 17.99 8.12 12.12
N ASP A 203 18.25 6.88 12.53
CA ASP A 203 17.19 5.93 12.83
C ASP A 203 16.60 6.14 14.24
N GLY A 204 15.54 5.39 14.56
CA GLY A 204 14.91 5.40 15.88
C GLY A 204 15.80 4.92 17.05
N PHE A 205 17.00 4.40 16.75
CA PHE A 205 18.01 3.98 17.73
C PHE A 205 19.17 4.98 17.85
N GLY A 206 19.18 6.03 17.02
CA GLY A 206 20.21 7.07 16.99
C GLY A 206 21.43 6.71 16.15
N ASN A 207 21.35 5.68 15.30
CA ASN A 207 22.39 5.38 14.32
C ASN A 207 22.31 6.36 13.15
N SER A 208 23.46 6.74 12.58
CA SER A 208 23.52 7.53 11.35
C SER A 208 22.97 6.72 10.18
N CYS A 209 22.19 7.35 9.32
CA CYS A 209 21.63 6.75 8.13
C CYS A 209 22.01 7.55 6.88
N ASP A 210 22.41 6.84 5.84
CA ASP A 210 22.71 7.36 4.50
C ASP A 210 21.82 6.58 3.52
N LEU A 211 20.91 7.27 2.84
CA LEU A 211 19.89 6.69 1.96
C LEU A 211 19.94 7.34 0.58
N GLU A 212 19.66 6.56 -0.46
CA GLU A 212 19.52 6.99 -1.84
C GLU A 212 18.10 6.71 -2.35
N VAL A 213 17.64 7.45 -3.36
CA VAL A 213 16.36 7.19 -4.04
C VAL A 213 16.55 6.05 -5.04
N ASP A 214 15.71 5.02 -4.93
CA ASP A 214 15.61 3.88 -5.88
C ASP A 214 15.20 4.30 -7.32
#